data_AF-W2UQR9-F1
#
_entry.id   AF-W2UQR9-F1
#
_cell.length_a   1.000
_cell.length_b   1.000
_cell.length_c   1.000
_cell.angle_alpha   90.00
_cell.angle_beta   90.00
_cell.angle_gamma   90.00
#
_symmetry.space_group_name_H-M   'P 1'
#
loop_
_entity.id
_entity.type
_entity.pdbx_description
1 polymer ?
#
loop_
_entity_poly.entity_id
_entity_poly.type
_entity_poly.pdbx_seq_one_letter_code
_entity_poly.pdbx_strand_id
1 'polypeptide(L)'
;MNIENTKAQMRKGVLEYCILSILKGEDKYASEILSTLKDAKMLVVEGTIYPLLTRLKNAGLLSYRWEESTSGPPRKYYSLTENGKIFLKELNNTWNELRNAVNLVTSHKTHDNE
;
A
#
# COMPACT_ATOMS: atom_id res chain seq x y z
N MET A 1 -10.69 16.89 -17.68
CA MET A 1 -10.14 15.92 -16.71
C MET A 1 -8.97 16.59 -16.00
N ASN A 2 -8.91 16.58 -14.66
CA ASN A 2 -7.84 17.24 -13.90
C ASN A 2 -6.68 16.26 -13.68
N ILE A 3 -5.47 16.62 -14.14
CA ILE A 3 -4.27 15.77 -14.06
C ILE A 3 -3.93 15.36 -12.62
N GLU A 4 -4.11 16.26 -11.65
CA GLU A 4 -3.83 15.96 -10.25
C GLU A 4 -4.84 14.97 -9.66
N ASN A 5 -6.10 15.04 -10.09
CA ASN A 5 -7.10 14.05 -9.71
C ASN A 5 -6.74 12.67 -10.30
N THR A 6 -6.35 12.60 -11.58
CA THR A 6 -5.93 11.33 -12.20
C THR A 6 -4.73 10.70 -11.48
N LYS A 7 -3.69 11.50 -11.18
CA LYS A 7 -2.54 11.04 -10.40
C LYS A 7 -2.94 10.53 -9.01
N ALA A 8 -3.88 11.22 -8.35
CA ALA A 8 -4.37 10.79 -7.04
C ALA A 8 -5.14 9.46 -7.10
N GLN A 9 -5.98 9.25 -8.12
CA GLN A 9 -6.70 7.97 -8.28
C GLN A 9 -5.75 6.81 -8.56
N MET A 10 -4.73 7.00 -9.40
CA MET A 10 -3.70 5.98 -9.64
C MET A 10 -3.01 5.55 -8.34
N ARG A 11 -2.60 6.51 -7.50
CA ARG A 11 -1.98 6.22 -6.19
C ARG A 11 -2.94 5.55 -5.22
N LYS A 12 -4.21 5.97 -5.18
CA LYS A 12 -5.24 5.34 -4.33
C LYS A 12 -5.47 3.88 -4.72
N GLY A 13 -5.48 3.56 -6.02
CA GLY A 13 -5.71 2.21 -6.53
C GLY A 13 -4.69 1.17 -6.05
N VAL A 14 -3.46 1.58 -5.74
CA VAL A 14 -2.38 0.68 -5.27
C VAL A 14 -2.13 0.76 -3.77
N LEU A 15 -2.83 1.63 -3.04
CA LEU A 15 -2.50 1.96 -1.66
C LEU A 15 -2.63 0.76 -0.70
N GLU A 16 -3.65 -0.08 -0.87
CA GLU A 16 -3.80 -1.31 -0.06
C GLU A 16 -2.62 -2.26 -0.25
N TYR A 17 -2.25 -2.49 -1.51
CA TYR A 17 -1.10 -3.30 -1.85
C TYR A 17 0.20 -2.74 -1.22
N CYS A 18 0.40 -1.42 -1.27
CA CYS A 18 1.54 -0.77 -0.63
C CYS A 18 1.56 -0.99 0.90
N ILE A 19 0.43 -0.83 1.59
CA ILE A 19 0.35 -1.01 3.05
C ILE A 19 0.66 -2.46 3.43
N LEU A 20 0.06 -3.43 2.75
CA LEU A 20 0.33 -4.85 2.99
C LEU A 20 1.81 -5.17 2.73
N SER A 21 2.39 -4.60 1.67
CA SER A 21 3.82 -4.77 1.34
C SER A 21 4.75 -4.20 2.42
N ILE A 22 4.41 -3.03 2.96
CA ILE A 22 5.17 -2.39 4.05
C ILE A 22 5.17 -3.27 5.31
N LEU A 23 4.05 -3.92 5.61
CA LEU A 23 3.86 -4.80 6.78
C LEU A 23 4.38 -6.23 6.56
N LYS A 24 4.96 -6.54 5.40
CA LYS A 24 5.56 -7.86 5.12
C LYS A 24 6.84 -8.10 5.90
N GLY A 25 7.62 -7.04 6.16
CA GLY A 25 8.91 -7.14 6.84
C GLY A 25 8.76 -7.15 8.36
N GLU A 26 8.08 -6.14 8.89
CA GLU A 26 8.00 -5.87 10.32
C GLU A 26 6.63 -5.27 10.67
N ASP A 27 6.24 -5.45 11.92
CA ASP A 27 5.01 -4.86 12.47
C ASP A 27 5.21 -3.37 12.67
N LYS A 28 4.24 -2.56 12.24
CA LYS A 28 4.35 -1.10 12.25
C LYS A 28 3.10 -0.42 12.76
N TYR A 29 3.25 0.72 13.44
CA TYR A 29 2.13 1.60 13.75
C TYR A 29 1.84 2.58 12.61
N ALA A 30 0.67 3.21 12.66
CA ALA A 30 0.15 4.00 11.53
C ALA A 30 1.10 5.10 11.06
N SER A 31 1.80 5.79 11.96
CA SER A 31 2.74 6.86 11.57
C SER A 31 4.00 6.33 10.88
N GLU A 32 4.48 5.13 11.20
CA GLU A 32 5.61 4.51 10.49
C GLU A 32 5.21 4.07 9.08
N ILE A 33 3.98 3.56 8.93
CA ILE A 33 3.40 3.26 7.62
C ILE A 33 3.31 4.54 6.79
N LEU A 34 2.78 5.62 7.37
CA LEU A 34 2.70 6.94 6.73
C LEU A 34 4.09 7.48 6.35
N SER A 35 5.08 7.33 7.24
CA SER A 35 6.46 7.74 6.95
C SER A 35 7.02 6.97 5.75
N THR A 36 6.86 5.65 5.74
CA THR A 36 7.34 4.80 4.65
C THR A 36 6.66 5.17 3.32
N LEU A 37 5.37 5.44 3.33
CA LEU A 37 4.62 5.91 2.16
C LEU A 37 5.13 7.29 1.69
N LYS A 38 5.37 8.22 2.62
CA LYS A 38 5.89 9.55 2.32
C LYS A 38 7.26 9.48 1.65
N ASP A 39 8.16 8.65 2.14
CA ASP A 39 9.50 8.45 1.57
C ASP A 39 9.42 7.87 0.16
N ALA A 40 8.44 7.01 -0.11
CA ALA A 40 8.10 6.50 -1.44
C ALA A 40 7.32 7.50 -2.32
N LYS A 41 7.18 8.76 -1.90
CA LYS A 41 6.40 9.82 -2.57
C LYS A 41 4.91 9.49 -2.74
N MET A 42 4.38 8.60 -1.91
CA MET A 42 2.96 8.27 -1.80
C MET A 42 2.32 9.18 -0.74
N LEU A 43 1.91 10.39 -1.16
CA LEU A 43 1.31 11.37 -0.27
C LEU A 43 -0.09 10.92 0.19
N VAL A 44 -0.18 10.50 1.45
CA VAL A 44 -1.41 10.03 2.10
C VAL A 44 -1.54 10.72 3.45
N VAL A 45 -2.77 11.11 3.80
CA VAL A 45 -3.08 11.74 5.10
C VAL A 45 -3.67 10.71 6.07
N GLU A 46 -3.62 11.01 7.36
CA GLU A 46 -4.15 10.15 8.42
C GLU A 46 -5.62 9.77 8.21
N GLY A 47 -6.45 10.73 7.79
CA GLY A 47 -7.88 10.50 7.51
C GLY A 47 -8.15 9.43 6.44
N THR A 48 -7.16 9.10 5.62
CA THR A 48 -7.24 8.00 4.65
C THR A 48 -6.69 6.69 5.22
N ILE A 49 -5.63 6.75 6.03
CA ILE A 49 -4.92 5.55 6.46
C ILE A 49 -5.69 4.76 7.52
N TYR A 50 -6.28 5.44 8.51
CA TYR A 50 -6.96 4.75 9.61
C TYR A 50 -8.21 3.97 9.17
N PRO A 51 -9.10 4.52 8.31
CA PRO A 51 -10.19 3.74 7.74
C PRO A 51 -9.70 2.53 6.94
N LEU A 52 -8.58 2.69 6.22
CA LEU A 52 -8.03 1.61 5.39
C LEU A 52 -7.45 0.48 6.24
N LEU A 53 -6.67 0.81 7.27
CA LEU A 53 -6.17 -0.18 8.24
C LEU A 53 -7.33 -0.92 8.94
N THR A 54 -8.39 -0.19 9.28
CA THR A 54 -9.62 -0.78 9.86
C THR A 54 -10.28 -1.74 8.87
N ARG A 55 -10.41 -1.37 7.60
CA ARG A 55 -10.97 -2.22 6.54
C ARG A 55 -10.14 -3.50 6.35
N LEU A 56 -8.83 -3.37 6.22
CA LEU A 56 -7.92 -4.52 6.04
C LEU A 56 -7.94 -5.46 7.27
N LYS A 57 -8.07 -4.91 8.48
CA LYS A 57 -8.25 -5.70 9.71
C LYS A 57 -9.60 -6.44 9.71
N ASN A 58 -10.68 -5.76 9.35
CA ASN A 58 -12.02 -6.35 9.30
C ASN A 58 -12.14 -7.40 8.19
N ALA A 59 -11.37 -7.27 7.11
CA ALA A 59 -11.21 -8.29 6.08
C ALA A 59 -10.31 -9.48 6.52
N GLY A 60 -9.79 -9.47 7.75
CA GLY A 60 -8.92 -10.52 8.27
C GLY A 60 -7.53 -10.55 7.68
N LEU A 61 -7.10 -9.52 6.94
CA LEU A 61 -5.77 -9.42 6.33
C LEU A 61 -4.73 -8.88 7.31
N LEU A 62 -5.17 -8.05 8.25
CA LEU A 62 -4.33 -7.50 9.32
C LEU A 62 -4.84 -7.90 10.70
N SER A 63 -3.92 -7.98 11.64
CA SER A 63 -4.20 -7.96 13.07
C SER A 63 -3.48 -6.77 13.70
N TYR A 64 -3.78 -6.47 14.97
CA TYR A 64 -2.99 -5.51 15.73
C TYR A 64 -2.81 -5.97 17.17
N ARG A 65 -1.72 -5.52 17.79
CA ARG A 65 -1.53 -5.52 19.24
C ARG A 65 -1.42 -4.10 19.74
N TRP A 66 -1.76 -3.90 21.01
CA TRP A 66 -1.40 -2.68 21.72
C TRP A 66 0.01 -2.81 22.25
N GLU A 67 0.78 -1.75 22.11
CA GLU A 67 2.13 -1.64 22.66
C GLU A 67 2.23 -0.31 23.40
N GLU A 68 2.77 -0.35 24.62
CA GLU A 68 3.00 0.87 25.38
C GLU A 68 4.03 1.74 24.65
N SER A 69 3.76 3.04 24.62
CA SER A 69 4.69 4.01 24.06
C SER A 69 5.63 4.49 25.16
N THR A 70 6.91 4.67 24.86
CA THR A 70 7.86 5.32 25.77
C THR A 70 7.46 6.76 26.12
N SER A 71 6.62 7.38 25.28
CA SER A 71 5.94 8.64 25.56
C SER A 71 4.58 8.71 24.86
N GLY A 72 3.55 9.12 25.59
CA GLY A 72 2.19 9.27 25.06
C GLY A 72 1.32 8.01 25.13
N PRO A 73 0.18 7.98 24.43
CA PRO A 73 -0.78 6.88 24.53
C PRO A 73 -0.25 5.59 23.91
N PRO A 74 -0.80 4.42 24.30
CA PRO A 74 -0.50 3.15 23.66
C PRO A 74 -0.71 3.20 22.14
N ARG A 75 0.16 2.51 21.40
CA ARG A 75 0.14 2.46 19.94
C ARG A 75 -0.41 1.11 19.48
N LYS A 76 -1.14 1.12 18.37
CA LYS A 76 -1.51 -0.11 17.65
C LYS A 76 -0.43 -0.45 16.66
N TYR A 77 0.27 -1.54 16.88
CA TYR A 77 1.17 -2.15 15.90
C TYR A 77 0.39 -3.15 15.07
N TYR A 78 0.36 -2.92 13.76
CA TYR A 78 -0.32 -3.77 12.80
C TYR A 78 0.64 -4.81 12.26
N SER A 79 0.11 -6.00 12.00
CA SER A 79 0.85 -7.13 11.40
C SER A 79 -0.01 -7.83 10.35
N LEU A 80 0.62 -8.46 9.36
CA LEU A 80 -0.08 -9.35 8.43
C LEU A 80 -0.52 -10.61 9.16
N THR A 81 -1.78 -10.99 8.95
CA THR A 81 -2.24 -12.35 9.28
C THR A 81 -1.72 -13.34 8.24
N GLU A 82 -1.91 -14.63 8.47
CA GLU A 82 -1.58 -15.64 7.45
C GLU A 82 -2.40 -15.46 6.16
N ASN A 83 -3.70 -15.15 6.30
CA ASN A 83 -4.55 -14.78 5.16
C ASN A 83 -4.04 -13.51 4.46
N GLY A 84 -3.55 -12.53 5.22
CA GLY A 84 -2.92 -11.32 4.71
C GLY A 84 -1.69 -11.60 3.86
N LYS A 85 -0.83 -12.54 4.29
CA LYS A 85 0.36 -12.95 3.52
C LYS A 85 -0.01 -13.66 2.23
N ILE A 86 -0.98 -14.58 2.27
CA ILE A 86 -1.47 -15.28 1.07
C ILE A 86 -2.06 -14.26 0.08
N PHE A 87 -2.93 -13.38 0.57
CA PHE A 87 -3.54 -12.32 -0.23
C PHE A 87 -2.49 -11.38 -0.84
N LEU A 88 -1.48 -10.99 -0.07
CA LEU A 88 -0.37 -10.17 -0.56
C LEU A 88 0.43 -10.91 -1.64
N LYS A 89 0.64 -12.22 -1.53
CA LYS A 89 1.33 -13.01 -2.56
C LYS A 89 0.59 -12.93 -3.90
N GLU A 90 -0.73 -13.09 -3.89
CA GLU A 90 -1.55 -12.94 -5.10
C GLU A 90 -1.49 -11.50 -5.65
N LEU A 91 -1.60 -10.49 -4.78
CA LEU A 91 -1.47 -9.09 -5.23
C LEU A 91 -0.10 -8.77 -5.84
N ASN A 92 0.99 -9.38 -5.36
CA ASN A 92 2.31 -9.20 -5.97
C ASN A 92 2.31 -9.70 -7.43
N ASN A 93 1.67 -10.83 -7.71
CA ASN A 93 1.55 -11.36 -9.06
C ASN A 93 0.75 -10.39 -9.95
N THR A 94 -0.45 -10.00 -9.50
CA THR A 94 -1.31 -9.05 -10.21
C THR A 94 -0.63 -7.71 -10.47
N TRP A 95 0.13 -7.20 -9.49
CA TRP A 95 0.88 -5.95 -9.66
C TRP A 95 1.97 -6.08 -10.73
N ASN A 96 2.72 -7.18 -10.73
CA ASN A 96 3.75 -7.41 -11.74
C ASN A 96 3.15 -7.50 -13.15
N GLU A 97 2.05 -8.23 -13.30
CA GLU A 97 1.31 -8.33 -14.57
C GLU A 97 0.81 -6.96 -15.04
N LEU A 98 0.15 -6.20 -14.15
CA LEU A 98 -0.37 -4.88 -14.47
C LEU A 98 0.75 -3.92 -14.86
N ARG A 99 1.85 -3.88 -14.09
CA ARG A 99 3.02 -3.05 -14.39
C ARG A 99 3.58 -3.40 -15.77
N ASN A 100 3.73 -4.69 -16.07
CA ASN A 100 4.26 -5.14 -17.35
C ASN A 100 3.32 -4.76 -18.51
N ALA A 101 2.01 -4.96 -18.35
CA ALA A 101 1.01 -4.59 -19.34
C ALA A 101 1.00 -3.08 -19.62
N VAL A 102 1.01 -2.25 -18.56
CA VAL A 102 1.09 -0.78 -18.69
C VAL A 102 2.36 -0.40 -19.41
N ASN A 103 3.51 -0.89 -18.96
CA ASN A 103 4.79 -0.59 -19.60
C ASN A 103 4.79 -1.00 -21.07
N LEU A 104 4.27 -2.19 -21.43
CA LEU A 104 4.21 -2.65 -22.82
C LEU A 104 3.38 -1.72 -23.70
N VAL A 105 2.24 -1.23 -23.21
CA VAL A 105 1.33 -0.37 -23.98
C VAL A 105 1.84 1.07 -24.06
N THR A 106 2.47 1.59 -23.00
CA THR A 106 2.98 2.98 -22.98
C THR A 106 4.39 3.12 -23.54
N SER A 107 5.14 2.02 -23.66
CA SER A 107 6.43 2.02 -24.36
C SER A 107 6.14 1.92 -25.86
N HIS A 108 6.12 3.05 -26.55
CA HIS A 108 6.15 3.03 -28.01
C HIS A 108 7.43 2.31 -28.46
N LYS A 109 7.31 1.08 -28.97
CA LYS A 109 8.27 0.63 -29.99
C LYS A 109 7.98 1.49 -31.20
N THR A 110 8.80 2.50 -31.45
CA THR A 110 8.97 3.00 -32.81
C THR A 110 9.32 1.77 -33.66
N HIS A 111 8.36 1.30 -34.44
CA HIS A 111 8.69 0.55 -35.64
C HIS A 111 9.36 1.56 -36.57
N ASP A 112 10.65 1.82 -36.33
CA ASP A 112 11.55 2.34 -37.35
C ASP A 112 11.74 1.18 -38.32
N ASN A 113 10.78 1.00 -39.22
CA ASN A 113 10.97 0.18 -40.41
C ASN A 113 11.49 1.10 -41.51
N GLU A 114 12.76 0.84 -41.83
CA GLU A 114 13.47 1.15 -43.07
C GLU A 114 12.62 0.92 -44.33
#